data_AF-A0A221SYD2-F1
#
_entry.id   AF-A0A221SYD2-F1
#
_cell.length_a   1.000
_cell.length_b   1.000
_cell.length_c   1.000
_cell.angle_alpha   90.00
_cell.angle_beta   90.00
_cell.angle_gamma   90.00
#
_symmetry.space_group_name_H-M   'P 1'
#
loop_
_entity.id
_entity.type
_entity.pdbx_description
1 polymer ?
#
loop_
_entity_poly.entity_id
_entity_poly.type
_entity_poly.pdbx_seq_one_letter_code
_entity_poly.pdbx_strand_id
1 'polypeptide(L)'
;MTGLLTGDRLGPLESSEGEFTTRFAAHAAEGLLYPQREGSPLLEFAAGGRVLYLFDRNGPYAAAPGPARVIVHGVLEEFTRLAPEDAAEEALTSVGISQVEGRGQVVAVQRSVCVVQARLPLVLAAFTALPALAPGDWVAFRTAPPLHGFTL
;
A
#
# COMPACT_ATOMS: atom_id res chain seq x y z
N MET A 1 40.42 -26.54 -9.50
CA MET A 1 39.97 -25.28 -8.86
C MET A 1 39.21 -24.49 -9.90
N THR A 2 37.89 -24.55 -9.88
CA THR A 2 37.03 -23.72 -10.74
C THR A 2 35.86 -23.29 -9.88
N GLY A 3 35.83 -22.00 -9.55
CA GLY A 3 34.90 -21.39 -8.61
C GLY A 3 33.59 -20.98 -9.25
N LEU A 4 32.58 -20.95 -8.38
CA LEU A 4 31.38 -20.10 -8.36
C LEU A 4 30.57 -19.96 -9.66
N LEU A 5 29.46 -20.70 -9.71
CA LEU A 5 28.18 -20.15 -10.16
C LEU A 5 27.29 -20.02 -8.92
N THR A 6 27.45 -18.91 -8.20
CA THR A 6 26.45 -18.48 -7.21
C THR A 6 25.27 -17.98 -8.03
N GLY A 7 24.32 -18.87 -8.30
CA GLY A 7 22.99 -18.46 -8.71
C GLY A 7 22.45 -17.54 -7.63
N ASP A 8 22.39 -16.25 -7.94
CA ASP A 8 21.68 -15.26 -7.14
C ASP A 8 20.20 -15.67 -7.21
N ARG A 9 19.84 -16.58 -6.31
CA ARG A 9 18.46 -16.95 -6.06
C ARG A 9 17.78 -15.67 -5.63
N LEU A 10 16.94 -15.12 -6.50
CA LEU A 10 15.77 -14.36 -6.10
C LEU A 10 15.18 -15.09 -4.89
N GLY A 11 15.45 -14.56 -3.69
CA GLY A 11 14.89 -15.10 -2.46
C GLY A 11 13.36 -15.14 -2.61
N PRO A 12 12.68 -16.08 -1.94
CA PRO A 12 11.27 -16.35 -2.22
C PRO A 12 10.47 -15.04 -2.20
N LEU A 13 9.73 -14.80 -3.29
CA LEU A 13 8.68 -13.78 -3.40
C LEU A 13 7.50 -14.06 -2.46
N GLU A 14 7.56 -15.18 -1.72
CA GLU A 14 6.50 -15.68 -0.85
C GLU A 14 6.63 -15.05 0.54
N SER A 15 6.26 -13.76 0.67
CA SER A 15 5.87 -13.24 1.98
C SER A 15 4.48 -13.78 2.30
N SER A 16 4.35 -14.55 3.38
CA SER A 16 3.02 -14.89 3.90
C SER A 16 2.24 -13.62 4.26
N GLU A 17 0.91 -13.70 4.29
CA GLU A 17 0.06 -12.61 4.76
C GLU A 17 0.52 -12.11 6.15
N GLY A 18 0.81 -13.03 7.07
CA GLY A 18 1.28 -12.69 8.41
C GLY A 18 2.63 -11.96 8.43
N GLU A 19 3.57 -12.33 7.56
CA GLU A 19 4.84 -11.62 7.41
C GLU A 19 4.65 -10.20 6.86
N PHE A 20 3.76 -10.06 5.86
CA PHE A 20 3.43 -8.75 5.29
C PHE A 20 2.79 -7.85 6.35
N THR A 21 1.79 -8.36 7.04
CA THR A 21 1.06 -7.65 8.11
C THR A 21 2.00 -7.22 9.23
N THR A 22 2.87 -8.12 9.71
CA THR A 22 3.86 -7.80 10.75
C THR A 22 4.82 -6.71 10.30
N ARG A 23 5.31 -6.78 9.04
CA ARG A 23 6.27 -5.83 8.49
C ARG A 23 5.70 -4.42 8.38
N PHE A 24 4.44 -4.28 7.99
CA PHE A 24 3.82 -3.00 7.69
C PHE A 24 2.80 -2.53 8.75
N ALA A 25 2.67 -3.22 9.89
CA ALA A 25 1.73 -2.87 10.95
C ALA A 25 1.88 -1.43 11.49
N ALA A 26 3.10 -0.89 11.47
CA ALA A 26 3.37 0.50 11.88
C ALA A 26 2.80 1.54 10.89
N HIS A 27 2.47 1.12 9.67
CA HIS A 27 1.93 1.93 8.59
C HIS A 27 0.46 1.60 8.29
N ALA A 28 -0.26 0.97 9.22
CA ALA A 28 -1.70 0.81 9.07
C ALA A 28 -2.39 2.17 9.22
N ALA A 29 -3.30 2.46 8.29
CA ALA A 29 -4.19 3.61 8.36
C ALA A 29 -5.26 3.35 9.43
N GLU A 30 -5.63 4.40 10.16
CA GLU A 30 -6.74 4.36 11.11
C GLU A 30 -8.01 4.89 10.43
N GLY A 31 -9.13 4.22 10.68
CA GLY A 31 -10.40 4.59 10.06
C GLY A 31 -11.56 3.75 10.56
N LEU A 32 -12.64 3.76 9.78
CA LEU A 32 -13.87 3.04 10.07
C LEU A 32 -14.13 2.00 8.96
N LEU A 33 -14.25 0.73 9.32
CA LEU A 33 -14.76 -0.31 8.44
C LEU A 33 -16.29 -0.30 8.48
N TYR A 34 -16.92 -0.14 7.33
CA TYR A 34 -18.38 -0.24 7.24
C TYR A 34 -18.86 -1.69 7.30
N PRO A 35 -20.13 -1.90 7.68
CA PRO A 35 -20.75 -3.23 7.63
C PRO A 35 -20.68 -3.83 6.23
N GLN A 36 -20.24 -5.08 6.15
CA GLN A 36 -20.17 -5.84 4.91
C GLN A 36 -21.12 -7.04 4.94
N ARG A 37 -21.52 -7.51 3.76
CA ARG A 37 -22.24 -8.78 3.65
C ARG A 37 -21.30 -9.92 4.05
N GLU A 38 -21.85 -10.91 4.73
CA GLU A 38 -21.10 -12.11 5.10
C GLU A 38 -20.45 -12.75 3.86
N GLY A 39 -19.16 -13.08 3.96
CA GLY A 39 -18.38 -13.67 2.87
C GLY A 39 -18.00 -12.70 1.73
N SER A 40 -18.30 -11.40 1.84
CA SER A 40 -17.83 -10.39 0.89
C SER A 40 -16.29 -10.31 0.93
N PRO A 41 -15.59 -10.37 -0.22
CA PRO A 41 -14.14 -10.12 -0.27
C PRO A 41 -13.81 -8.62 -0.33
N LEU A 42 -14.81 -7.75 -0.18
CA LEU A 42 -14.68 -6.30 -0.34
C LEU A 42 -14.89 -5.61 1.01
N LEU A 43 -13.85 -4.92 1.47
CA LEU A 43 -13.90 -4.03 2.62
C LEU A 43 -14.20 -2.60 2.14
N GLU A 44 -15.15 -1.95 2.81
CA GLU A 44 -15.41 -0.52 2.67
C GLU A 44 -14.77 0.22 3.85
N PHE A 45 -13.66 0.91 3.60
CA PHE A 45 -12.84 1.52 4.64
C PHE A 45 -12.80 3.05 4.51
N ALA A 46 -13.36 3.75 5.49
CA ALA A 46 -13.35 5.20 5.55
C ALA A 46 -12.13 5.73 6.32
N ALA A 47 -11.19 6.35 5.61
CA ALA A 47 -9.96 6.93 6.16
C ALA A 47 -9.47 8.12 5.33
N GLY A 48 -8.72 9.05 5.93
CA GLY A 48 -8.13 10.19 5.22
C GLY A 48 -9.14 11.15 4.55
N GLY A 49 -10.43 11.07 4.91
CA GLY A 49 -11.52 11.81 4.26
C GLY A 49 -12.02 11.17 2.95
N ARG A 50 -11.80 9.86 2.76
CA ARG A 50 -12.22 9.06 1.60
C ARG A 50 -12.81 7.73 2.07
N VAL A 51 -13.60 7.11 1.21
CA VAL A 51 -13.98 5.70 1.33
C VAL A 51 -13.20 4.92 0.29
N LEU A 52 -12.45 3.92 0.75
CA LEU A 52 -11.65 3.03 -0.07
C LEU A 52 -12.34 1.67 -0.18
N TYR A 53 -12.35 1.11 -1.38
CA TYR A 53 -12.81 -0.23 -1.67
C TYR A 53 -11.61 -1.16 -1.74
N LEU A 54 -11.41 -1.99 -0.72
CA LEU A 54 -10.22 -2.82 -0.56
C LEU A 54 -10.58 -4.29 -0.70
N PHE A 55 -9.76 -5.04 -1.42
CA PHE A 55 -9.87 -6.49 -1.47
C PHE A 55 -9.28 -7.10 -0.19
N ASP A 56 -10.09 -7.82 0.57
CA ASP A 56 -9.72 -8.43 1.85
C ASP A 56 -8.65 -9.50 1.66
N ARG A 57 -7.55 -9.40 2.43
CA ARG A 57 -6.46 -10.37 2.42
C ARG A 57 -6.32 -11.18 3.68
N ASN A 58 -7.13 -10.95 4.73
CA ASN A 58 -7.10 -11.72 5.98
C ASN A 58 -8.12 -12.86 6.03
N GLY A 59 -9.04 -12.89 5.06
CA GLY A 59 -10.04 -13.94 4.92
C GLY A 59 -11.37 -13.60 5.59
N PRO A 60 -12.40 -14.42 5.33
CA PRO A 60 -13.74 -14.15 5.82
C PRO A 60 -13.71 -14.10 7.35
N TYR A 61 -14.39 -13.12 7.93
CA TYR A 61 -14.56 -12.90 9.38
C TYR A 61 -13.43 -12.22 10.15
N ALA A 62 -12.27 -11.94 9.55
CA ALA A 62 -11.20 -11.20 10.24
C ALA A 62 -11.59 -9.72 10.48
N ALA A 63 -12.29 -9.13 9.52
CA ALA A 63 -12.69 -7.73 9.55
C ALA A 63 -14.05 -7.53 10.26
N ALA A 64 -14.01 -7.04 11.50
CA ALA A 64 -15.21 -6.57 12.21
C ALA A 64 -15.58 -5.13 11.80
N PRO A 65 -16.86 -4.81 11.60
CA PRO A 65 -17.30 -3.44 11.37
C PRO A 65 -16.97 -2.54 12.57
N GLY A 66 -16.64 -1.27 12.31
CA GLY A 66 -16.28 -0.30 13.35
C GLY A 66 -14.86 0.26 13.19
N PRO A 67 -14.34 0.93 14.22
CA PRO A 67 -12.98 1.47 14.22
C PRO A 67 -11.97 0.38 13.93
N ALA A 68 -11.06 0.61 12.98
CA ALA A 68 -10.11 -0.39 12.53
C ALA A 68 -8.77 0.24 12.14
N ARG A 69 -7.73 -0.59 12.19
CA ARG A 69 -6.41 -0.31 11.62
C ARG A 69 -6.22 -1.21 10.40
N VAL A 70 -5.99 -0.61 9.24
CA VAL A 70 -5.91 -1.32 7.97
C VAL A 70 -4.65 -0.91 7.22
N ILE A 71 -3.80 -1.87 6.87
CA ILE A 71 -2.73 -1.66 5.90
C ILE A 71 -3.38 -1.59 4.52
N VAL A 72 -3.32 -0.41 3.91
CA VAL A 72 -3.81 -0.19 2.55
C VAL A 72 -2.66 -0.41 1.59
N HIS A 73 -2.76 -1.46 0.79
CA HIS A 73 -1.71 -1.87 -0.13
C HIS A 73 -2.14 -1.71 -1.60
N GLY A 74 -1.30 -1.07 -2.41
CA GLY A 74 -1.52 -0.91 -3.84
C GLY A 74 -0.30 -1.31 -4.66
N VAL A 75 -0.56 -1.73 -5.91
CA VAL A 75 0.47 -1.91 -6.93
C VAL A 75 0.54 -0.65 -7.77
N LEU A 76 1.72 -0.13 -8.02
CA LEU A 76 1.94 1.07 -8.81
C LEU A 76 1.71 0.81 -10.31
N GLU A 77 0.92 1.68 -10.93
CA GLU A 77 0.77 1.80 -12.39
C GLU A 77 1.61 2.98 -12.90
N GLU A 78 1.55 4.11 -12.21
CA GLU A 78 2.35 5.31 -12.50
C GLU A 78 3.03 5.79 -11.21
N PHE A 79 4.26 6.28 -11.32
CA PHE A 79 5.03 6.73 -10.18
C PHE A 79 6.09 7.75 -10.61
N THR A 80 6.15 8.90 -9.95
CA THR A 80 7.09 9.97 -10.27
C THR A 80 7.53 10.69 -9.00
N ARG A 81 8.85 10.88 -8.84
CA ARG A 81 9.39 11.75 -7.80
C ARG A 81 9.15 13.20 -8.18
N LEU A 82 8.60 13.97 -7.26
CA LEU A 82 8.31 15.39 -7.43
C LEU A 82 9.51 16.23 -7.03
N ALA A 83 9.67 17.37 -7.69
CA ALA A 83 10.61 18.39 -7.27
C ALA A 83 10.10 19.09 -5.98
N PRO A 84 10.99 19.63 -5.13
CA PRO A 84 10.57 20.31 -3.90
C PRO A 84 9.55 21.44 -4.10
N GLU A 85 9.61 22.13 -5.23
CA GLU A 85 8.67 23.19 -5.62
C GLU A 85 7.25 22.68 -5.94
N ASP A 86 7.12 21.41 -6.33
CA ASP A 86 5.83 20.76 -6.63
C ASP A 86 5.24 20.05 -5.40
N ALA A 87 6.00 19.97 -4.31
CA ALA A 87 5.64 19.34 -3.04
C ALA A 87 4.77 20.26 -2.16
N ALA A 88 3.54 20.51 -2.60
CA ALA A 88 2.66 21.46 -1.91
C ALA A 88 1.88 20.84 -0.74
N GLU A 89 1.08 19.80 -1.00
CA GLU A 89 0.13 19.23 -0.03
C GLU A 89 -0.18 17.77 -0.33
N GLU A 90 -0.51 16.97 0.68
CA GLU A 90 -0.98 15.59 0.47
C GLU A 90 -2.32 15.56 -0.29
N ALA A 91 -2.44 14.68 -1.28
CA ALA A 91 -3.71 14.42 -1.97
C ALA A 91 -3.93 12.93 -2.18
N LEU A 92 -5.19 12.52 -2.11
CA LEU A 92 -5.62 11.16 -2.44
C LEU A 92 -7.03 11.20 -3.01
N THR A 93 -7.20 10.56 -4.16
CA THR A 93 -8.46 10.49 -4.89
C THR A 93 -8.69 9.06 -5.35
N SER A 94 -9.90 8.54 -5.13
CA SER A 94 -10.32 7.26 -5.69
C SER A 94 -10.61 7.45 -7.18
N VAL A 95 -9.93 6.68 -8.03
CA VAL A 95 -10.11 6.70 -9.48
C VAL A 95 -10.68 5.34 -9.87
N GLY A 96 -11.94 5.30 -10.28
CA GLY A 96 -12.63 4.03 -10.56
C GLY A 96 -12.85 3.16 -9.32
N ILE A 97 -12.86 1.83 -9.52
CA ILE A 97 -13.12 0.84 -8.46
C ILE A 97 -11.77 0.32 -7.94
N SER A 98 -11.55 0.44 -6.63
CA SER A 98 -10.37 -0.11 -5.96
C SER A 98 -9.03 0.36 -6.57
N GLN A 99 -8.99 1.61 -7.03
CA GLN A 99 -7.80 2.27 -7.55
C GLN A 99 -7.74 3.70 -6.99
N VAL A 100 -6.54 4.20 -6.74
CA VAL A 100 -6.30 5.57 -6.26
C VAL A 100 -5.17 6.23 -7.03
N GLU A 101 -5.25 7.54 -7.10
CA GLU A 101 -4.12 8.41 -7.42
C GLU A 101 -3.88 9.38 -6.27
N GLY A 102 -2.63 9.81 -6.11
CA GLY A 102 -2.30 10.70 -5.02
C GLY A 102 -0.91 11.29 -5.13
N ARG A 103 -0.65 12.19 -4.18
CA ARG A 103 0.66 12.77 -3.95
C ARG A 103 0.94 12.83 -2.46
N GLY A 104 2.17 12.58 -2.07
CA GLY A 104 2.54 12.53 -0.66
C GLY A 104 4.01 12.29 -0.45
N GLN A 105 4.38 12.20 0.82
CA GLN A 105 5.76 12.04 1.23
C GLN A 105 6.10 10.57 1.46
N VAL A 106 7.25 10.13 0.96
CA VAL A 106 7.80 8.82 1.26
C VAL A 106 8.23 8.78 2.72
N VAL A 107 7.71 7.82 3.49
CA VAL A 107 8.06 7.62 4.91
C VAL A 107 8.95 6.39 5.13
N ALA A 108 8.91 5.43 4.21
CA ALA A 108 9.79 4.26 4.22
C ALA A 108 10.01 3.73 2.80
N VAL A 109 11.18 3.13 2.56
CA VAL A 109 11.53 2.48 1.29
C VAL A 109 12.18 1.13 1.60
N GLN A 110 11.72 0.07 0.94
CA GLN A 110 12.21 -1.28 1.12
C GLN A 110 12.13 -2.04 -0.22
N ARG A 111 13.28 -2.24 -0.88
CA ARG A 111 13.38 -2.94 -2.17
C ARG A 111 12.40 -2.36 -3.20
N SER A 112 11.37 -3.12 -3.58
CA SER A 112 10.34 -2.77 -4.54
C SER A 112 9.06 -2.22 -3.90
N VAL A 113 9.09 -1.89 -2.60
CA VAL A 113 7.99 -1.32 -1.85
C VAL A 113 8.40 0.03 -1.28
N CYS A 114 7.52 1.02 -1.35
CA CYS A 114 7.64 2.25 -0.59
C CYS A 114 6.35 2.48 0.20
N VAL A 115 6.47 3.19 1.31
CA VAL A 115 5.32 3.67 2.07
C VAL A 115 5.22 5.16 1.83
N VAL A 116 4.04 5.61 1.41
CA VAL A 116 3.76 7.02 1.13
C VAL A 116 2.66 7.50 2.07
N GLN A 117 2.92 8.59 2.79
CA GLN A 117 1.91 9.33 3.52
C GLN A 117 1.22 10.30 2.55
N ALA A 118 -0.01 9.98 2.15
CA ALA A 118 -0.85 10.76 1.23
C ALA A 118 -2.29 10.76 1.73
N ARG A 119 -2.61 11.62 2.71
CA ARG A 119 -3.84 11.66 3.53
C ARG A 119 -4.01 10.49 4.48
N LEU A 120 -3.51 9.32 4.09
CA LEU A 120 -3.28 8.14 4.92
C LEU A 120 -2.01 7.42 4.47
N PRO A 121 -1.42 6.55 5.31
CA PRO A 121 -0.30 5.72 4.90
C PRO A 121 -0.72 4.68 3.85
N LEU A 122 0.03 4.59 2.76
CA LEU A 122 -0.17 3.63 1.68
C LEU A 122 1.10 2.81 1.48
N VAL A 123 0.97 1.48 1.45
CA VAL A 123 2.07 0.56 1.12
C VAL A 123 2.02 0.29 -0.39
N LEU A 124 2.93 0.88 -1.14
CA LEU A 124 2.93 0.86 -2.61
C LEU A 124 4.06 -0.03 -3.12
N ALA A 125 3.71 -1.11 -3.83
CA ALA A 125 4.68 -1.99 -4.48
C ALA A 125 4.80 -1.68 -5.98
N ALA A 126 6.00 -1.84 -6.52
CA ALA A 126 6.26 -1.87 -7.95
C ALA A 126 6.73 -3.26 -8.38
N PHE A 127 6.34 -3.68 -9.58
CA PHE A 127 6.93 -4.87 -10.23
C PHE A 127 8.28 -4.57 -10.90
N THR A 128 8.59 -3.29 -11.08
CA THR A 128 9.86 -2.79 -11.60
C THR A 128 10.66 -2.14 -10.47
N ALA A 129 11.95 -1.89 -10.71
CA ALA A 129 12.76 -1.15 -9.76
C ALA A 129 12.19 0.25 -9.55
N LEU A 130 11.96 0.62 -8.28
CA LEU A 130 11.63 2.00 -7.92
C LEU A 130 12.83 2.90 -8.24
N PRO A 131 12.61 4.18 -8.59
CA PRO A 131 13.70 5.15 -8.65
C PRO A 131 14.41 5.24 -7.29
N ALA A 132 15.60 5.85 -7.27
CA ALA A 132 16.28 6.13 -6.01
C ALA A 132 15.43 7.10 -5.16
N LEU A 133 14.84 6.57 -4.09
CA LEU A 133 13.97 7.27 -3.16
C LEU A 133 14.58 7.24 -1.76
N ALA A 134 14.39 8.32 -1.03
CA ALA A 134 14.66 8.40 0.40
C ALA A 134 13.40 8.80 1.16
N PRO A 135 13.26 8.41 2.44
CA PRO A 135 12.29 9.03 3.33
C PRO A 135 12.42 10.56 3.29
N GLY A 136 11.31 11.26 3.15
CA GLY A 136 11.26 12.70 2.96
C GLY A 136 10.97 13.15 1.53
N ASP A 137 11.25 12.29 0.53
CA ASP A 137 10.95 12.60 -0.87
C ASP A 137 9.45 12.69 -1.13
N TRP A 138 9.05 13.62 -2.00
CA TRP A 138 7.68 13.73 -2.47
C TRP A 138 7.49 12.97 -3.77
N VAL A 139 6.35 12.31 -3.90
CA VAL A 139 6.01 11.49 -5.05
C VAL A 139 4.56 11.72 -5.46
N ALA A 140 4.30 11.61 -6.76
CA ALA A 140 2.97 11.40 -7.31
C ALA A 140 2.86 9.96 -7.80
N PHE A 141 1.68 9.37 -7.65
CA PHE A 141 1.45 7.98 -8.00
C PHE A 141 0.02 7.72 -8.46
N ARG A 142 -0.15 6.63 -9.20
CA ARG A 142 -1.43 5.99 -9.51
C ARG A 142 -1.28 4.49 -9.32
N THR A 143 -2.26 3.85 -8.68
CA THR A 143 -2.23 2.40 -8.45
C THR A 143 -2.99 1.64 -9.53
N ALA A 144 -2.58 0.44 -9.89
CA ALA A 144 -3.46 -0.51 -10.57
C ALA A 144 -4.51 -1.05 -9.57
N PRO A 145 -5.74 -1.38 -10.03
CA PRO A 145 -6.68 -2.12 -9.21
C PRO A 145 -6.29 -3.61 -9.11
N PRO A 146 -6.68 -4.32 -8.03
CA PRO A 146 -7.34 -3.79 -6.84
C PRO A 146 -6.34 -3.26 -5.81
N LEU A 147 -6.80 -2.32 -4.98
CA LEU A 147 -6.24 -2.07 -3.67
C LEU A 147 -6.56 -3.24 -2.75
N HIS A 148 -5.62 -3.60 -1.90
CA HIS A 148 -5.73 -4.66 -0.92
C HIS A 148 -5.77 -4.09 0.49
N GLY A 149 -6.57 -4.72 1.36
CA GLY A 149 -6.67 -4.37 2.76
C GLY A 149 -6.17 -5.51 3.64
N PHE A 150 -5.34 -5.17 4.63
CA PHE A 150 -4.96 -6.09 5.71
C PHE A 150 -5.35 -5.47 7.05
N THR A 151 -6.36 -6.02 7.73
CA THR A 151 -6.79 -5.63 9.07
C THR A 151 -5.80 -6.10 10.13
N LEU A 152 -5.62 -5.28 11.18
CA LEU A 152 -4.77 -5.58 12.34
C LEU A 152 -5.58 -5.89 13.61
#